data_AF-X6P4J7-F1
#
_entry.id   AF-X6P4J7-F1
#
_cell.length_a   1.000
_cell.length_b   1.000
_cell.length_c   1.000
_cell.angle_alpha   90.00
_cell.angle_beta   90.00
_cell.angle_gamma   90.00
#
_symmetry.space_group_name_H-M   'P 1'
#
loop_
_entity.id
_entity.type
_entity.pdbx_description
1 polymer ?
#
loop_
_entity_poly.entity_id
_entity_poly.type
_entity_poly.pdbx_seq_one_letter_code
_entity_poly.pdbx_strand_id
1 'polypeptide(L)'
;MTTFLNEKETSTQHALSNEEEIQLIIRHWIRNLNIKLGWIHNFDKLVVNYVMFFFPMEIKVFKCSFVATTFFIFDAFRVSSNLRDTFTGHSKIVCSIDYFTLNGCQYLCSGSTDKTVRVWDIEANKQIQLFKHSNAVHCVKFSSYLYHNYRRNVICSASADKTICFWDFKHNRQLRRFDEPDHIYGIEFSPFNNGRYLCSGSEDKTIRLWDVETSEILHVFKGHKHVVESVAFLPLQSNNNDNTNKSNNIGGNGYTICSGSWDKTICIWDIETTKQLTIFKGHTDWIRDVKYGSNELGNSGGSNTILSGSNDFSARLWDIRSGQQIQIFKGHTHYVTAVEYSSFIVNNIEVGSGNSN
;
A
#
# COMPACT_ATOMS: atom_id res chain seq x y z
N MET A 1 75.59 -25.76 31.88
CA MET A 1 74.51 -25.35 30.97
C MET A 1 73.51 -24.55 31.79
N THR A 2 73.73 -23.23 31.91
CA THR A 2 73.04 -22.21 31.11
C THR A 2 71.54 -22.21 31.32
N THR A 3 71.02 -21.28 32.12
CA THR A 3 69.78 -20.58 31.80
C THR A 3 69.85 -19.16 32.36
N PHE A 4 70.03 -18.25 31.42
CA PHE A 4 69.93 -16.80 31.56
C PHE A 4 68.48 -16.39 31.86
N LEU A 5 68.38 -15.26 32.56
CA LEU A 5 67.23 -14.35 32.58
C LEU A 5 66.69 -14.12 31.17
N ASN A 6 65.37 -13.94 31.03
CA ASN A 6 64.89 -12.80 30.24
C ASN A 6 63.42 -12.48 30.53
N GLU A 7 63.25 -11.22 30.93
CA GLU A 7 62.17 -10.28 30.64
C GLU A 7 60.97 -10.86 29.88
N LYS A 8 59.82 -10.88 30.55
CA LYS A 8 58.53 -10.80 29.87
C LYS A 8 58.40 -9.39 29.30
N GLU A 9 58.85 -9.21 28.07
CA GLU A 9 58.38 -8.13 27.22
C GLU A 9 56.85 -8.25 27.07
N THR A 10 56.19 -7.22 27.53
CA THR A 10 54.80 -6.89 27.28
C THR A 10 54.58 -6.71 25.78
N SER A 11 54.03 -7.72 25.10
CA SER A 11 53.35 -7.46 23.82
C SER A 11 51.93 -7.01 24.14
N THR A 12 51.75 -5.70 24.17
CA THR A 12 50.48 -4.99 24.10
C THR A 12 49.72 -5.44 22.86
N GLN A 13 48.90 -6.47 22.97
CA GLN A 13 47.74 -6.59 22.09
C GLN A 13 46.80 -5.45 22.46
N HIS A 14 46.87 -4.38 21.68
CA HIS A 14 45.85 -3.34 21.63
C HIS A 14 44.50 -4.07 21.47
N ALA A 15 43.73 -4.13 22.55
CA ALA A 15 42.34 -4.54 22.47
C ALA A 15 41.66 -3.49 21.59
N LEU A 16 41.34 -3.88 20.35
CA LEU A 16 40.47 -3.08 19.49
C LEU A 16 39.18 -2.84 20.28
N SER A 17 38.65 -1.62 20.20
CA SER A 17 37.32 -1.36 20.75
C SER A 17 36.36 -2.40 20.16
N ASN A 18 35.41 -2.92 20.96
CA ASN A 18 34.41 -3.86 20.48
C ASN A 18 33.73 -3.38 19.17
N GLU A 19 33.63 -2.07 19.00
CA GLU A 19 33.10 -1.43 17.80
C GLU A 19 34.00 -1.63 16.57
N GLU A 20 35.32 -1.59 16.74
CA GLU A 20 36.31 -1.78 15.68
C GLU A 20 36.41 -3.26 15.26
N GLU A 21 36.28 -4.20 16.19
CA GLU A 21 36.19 -5.64 15.87
C GLU A 21 34.92 -5.97 15.08
N ILE A 22 33.77 -5.41 15.48
CA ILE A 22 32.50 -5.58 14.77
C ILE A 22 32.58 -4.98 13.36
N GLN A 23 33.16 -3.79 13.21
CA GLN A 23 33.41 -3.15 11.91
C GLN A 23 34.29 -4.02 11.00
N LEU A 24 35.33 -4.65 11.54
CA LEU A 24 36.24 -5.54 10.80
C LEU A 24 35.53 -6.80 10.30
N ILE A 25 34.67 -7.39 11.12
CA ILE A 25 33.86 -8.57 10.77
C ILE A 25 32.85 -8.22 9.67
N ILE A 26 32.16 -7.09 9.78
CA ILE A 26 31.20 -6.61 8.77
C ILE A 26 31.91 -6.39 7.42
N ARG A 27 33.07 -5.72 7.41
CA ARG A 27 33.86 -5.51 6.18
C ARG A 27 34.35 -6.81 5.55
N HIS A 28 34.74 -7.79 6.36
CA HIS A 28 35.16 -9.12 5.87
C HIS A 28 34.02 -9.83 5.11
N TRP A 29 32.80 -9.79 5.64
CA TRP A 29 31.64 -10.43 5.02
C TRP A 29 31.09 -9.69 3.80
N ILE A 30 31.13 -8.35 3.78
CA ILE A 30 30.80 -7.55 2.60
C ILE A 30 31.73 -7.92 1.42
N ARG A 31 33.02 -8.14 1.70
CA ARG A 31 34.02 -8.53 0.68
C ARG A 31 33.83 -9.97 0.19
N ASN A 32 33.44 -10.89 1.06
CA ASN A 32 33.22 -12.30 0.70
C ASN A 32 31.90 -12.55 -0.03
N LEU A 33 30.85 -11.78 0.27
CA LEU A 33 29.51 -11.99 -0.30
C LEU A 33 29.22 -11.08 -1.52
N ASN A 34 30.21 -10.29 -1.97
CA ASN A 34 30.11 -9.39 -3.12
C ASN A 34 28.89 -8.44 -3.04
N ILE A 35 28.51 -8.03 -1.83
CA ILE A 35 27.34 -7.20 -1.61
C ILE A 35 27.71 -5.73 -1.87
N LYS A 36 27.21 -5.16 -2.97
CA LYS A 36 27.19 -3.69 -3.16
C LYS A 36 26.04 -3.10 -2.36
N LEU A 37 26.28 -2.82 -1.08
CA LEU A 37 25.36 -2.02 -0.25
C LEU A 37 25.43 -0.57 -0.70
N GLY A 38 24.71 -0.24 -1.77
CA GLY A 38 24.36 1.13 -2.04
C GLY A 38 23.42 1.61 -0.95
N TRP A 39 23.87 2.56 -0.14
CA TRP A 39 23.01 3.56 0.53
C TRP A 39 22.43 3.29 1.92
N ILE A 40 23.12 2.57 2.81
CA ILE A 40 22.79 2.69 4.25
C ILE A 40 24.06 3.00 5.05
N HIS A 41 24.40 4.30 5.10
CA HIS A 41 25.59 4.79 5.83
C HIS A 41 25.47 4.70 7.36
N ASN A 42 24.30 4.33 7.89
CA ASN A 42 24.01 4.27 9.32
C ASN A 42 23.61 2.87 9.83
N PHE A 43 23.75 1.82 9.01
CA PHE A 43 23.38 0.45 9.41
C PHE A 43 24.23 -0.02 10.61
N ASP A 44 25.51 0.35 10.61
CA ASP A 44 26.45 0.01 11.68
C ASP A 44 26.00 0.56 13.03
N LYS A 45 25.47 1.80 13.07
CA LYS A 45 24.94 2.40 14.31
C LYS A 45 23.67 1.71 14.82
N LEU A 46 22.83 1.21 13.91
CA LEU A 46 21.58 0.53 14.25
C LEU A 46 21.83 -0.85 14.86
N VAL A 47 22.83 -1.57 14.33
CA VAL A 47 23.24 -2.88 14.85
C VAL A 47 23.93 -2.74 16.21
N VAL A 48 24.82 -1.75 16.39
CA VAL A 48 25.54 -1.54 17.66
C VAL A 48 24.56 -1.24 18.82
N ASN A 49 23.58 -0.36 18.62
CA ASN A 49 22.63 -0.01 19.67
C ASN A 49 21.68 -1.17 20.05
N TYR A 50 21.31 -2.02 19.08
CA TYR A 50 20.42 -3.16 19.33
C TYR A 50 21.15 -4.33 19.98
N VAL A 51 22.41 -4.57 19.61
CA VAL A 51 23.25 -5.63 20.17
C VAL A 51 23.73 -5.27 21.58
N MET A 52 24.00 -3.99 21.89
CA MET A 52 24.38 -3.54 23.23
C MET A 52 23.27 -3.72 24.28
N PHE A 53 22.00 -3.72 23.87
CA PHE A 53 20.86 -3.92 24.78
C PHE A 53 20.68 -5.39 25.21
N PHE A 54 21.35 -6.34 24.52
CA PHE A 54 21.20 -7.78 24.75
C PHE A 54 22.55 -8.52 24.77
N PHE A 55 23.47 -8.09 25.64
CA PHE A 55 24.56 -8.94 26.13
C PHE A 55 24.56 -8.88 27.66
N PRO A 56 24.30 -10.02 28.35
CA PRO A 56 25.38 -10.98 28.54
C PRO A 56 24.91 -12.44 28.37
N MET A 57 25.36 -13.12 27.32
CA MET A 57 25.75 -14.54 27.38
C MET A 57 26.24 -15.03 26.01
N GLU A 58 27.49 -15.48 26.05
CA GLU A 58 28.20 -16.42 25.17
C GLU A 58 27.66 -16.73 23.76
N ILE A 59 28.36 -16.12 22.80
CA ILE A 59 28.92 -16.69 21.56
C ILE A 59 28.56 -18.16 21.27
N LYS A 60 27.49 -18.34 20.51
CA LYS A 60 27.42 -19.15 19.27
C LYS A 60 26.05 -18.84 18.63
N VAL A 61 25.93 -19.02 17.32
CA VAL A 61 24.69 -18.89 16.52
C VAL A 61 24.44 -17.50 15.88
N PHE A 62 25.36 -17.04 15.02
CA PHE A 62 25.13 -15.92 14.08
C PHE A 62 24.76 -16.36 12.65
N LYS A 63 23.98 -17.45 12.54
CA LYS A 63 23.19 -17.77 11.31
C LYS A 63 21.69 -17.53 11.53
N CYS A 64 21.27 -17.24 12.77
CA CYS A 64 19.87 -17.07 13.14
C CYS A 64 19.38 -15.61 13.11
N SER A 65 20.23 -14.58 13.07
CA SER A 65 19.77 -13.20 13.32
C SER A 65 18.82 -12.62 12.24
N PHE A 66 19.06 -12.88 10.94
CA PHE A 66 18.22 -12.33 9.86
C PHE A 66 16.97 -13.17 9.55
N VAL A 67 17.06 -14.49 9.74
CA VAL A 67 15.90 -15.39 9.67
C VAL A 67 15.02 -15.16 10.90
N ALA A 68 15.60 -14.92 12.07
CA ALA A 68 14.83 -14.69 13.29
C ALA A 68 14.02 -13.40 13.24
N THR A 69 14.53 -12.29 12.70
CA THR A 69 13.76 -11.03 12.64
C THR A 69 12.57 -11.09 11.68
N THR A 70 12.72 -11.68 10.49
CA THR A 70 11.61 -11.89 9.55
C THR A 70 10.59 -12.91 10.06
N PHE A 71 11.06 -13.98 10.70
CA PHE A 71 10.21 -14.99 11.33
C PHE A 71 9.47 -14.43 12.56
N PHE A 72 10.12 -13.61 13.40
CA PHE A 72 9.48 -12.97 14.55
C PHE A 72 8.39 -11.97 14.15
N ILE A 73 8.61 -11.16 13.12
CA ILE A 73 7.58 -10.21 12.64
C ILE A 73 6.37 -10.96 12.08
N PHE A 74 6.61 -12.03 11.31
CA PHE A 74 5.52 -12.83 10.73
C PHE A 74 4.76 -13.63 11.80
N ASP A 75 5.45 -14.24 12.76
CA ASP A 75 4.79 -14.94 13.87
C ASP A 75 4.10 -13.98 14.84
N ALA A 76 4.67 -12.81 15.12
CA ALA A 76 3.98 -11.76 15.89
C ALA A 76 2.72 -11.27 15.17
N PHE A 77 2.80 -11.06 13.84
CA PHE A 77 1.63 -10.72 13.02
C PHE A 77 0.58 -11.84 13.07
N ARG A 78 0.98 -13.09 12.86
CA ARG A 78 0.10 -14.28 12.90
C ARG A 78 -0.54 -14.51 14.27
N VAL A 79 0.18 -14.25 15.36
CA VAL A 79 -0.34 -14.34 16.74
C VAL A 79 -1.27 -13.17 17.06
N SER A 80 -1.04 -12.00 16.45
CA SER A 80 -1.90 -10.82 16.61
C SER A 80 -3.19 -10.85 15.76
N SER A 81 -3.21 -11.63 14.68
CA SER A 81 -4.33 -11.70 13.72
C SER A 81 -5.47 -12.60 14.18
N ASN A 82 -5.97 -12.39 15.40
CA ASN A 82 -7.14 -13.12 15.89
C ASN A 82 -8.42 -12.53 15.28
N LEU A 83 -9.34 -13.40 14.89
CA LEU A 83 -10.68 -12.99 14.44
C LEU A 83 -11.38 -12.26 15.59
N ARG A 84 -11.67 -10.97 15.39
CA ARG A 84 -12.35 -10.14 16.39
C ARG A 84 -13.87 -10.20 16.23
N ASP A 85 -14.35 -9.84 15.04
CA ASP A 85 -15.78 -9.69 14.74
C ASP A 85 -16.13 -10.37 13.41
N THR A 86 -17.38 -10.84 13.28
CA THR A 86 -17.91 -11.45 12.06
C THR A 86 -19.21 -10.76 11.64
N PHE A 87 -19.19 -10.14 10.47
CA PHE A 87 -20.36 -9.46 9.89
C PHE A 87 -21.05 -10.39 8.89
N THR A 88 -22.19 -10.96 9.29
CA THR A 88 -23.01 -11.81 8.41
C THR A 88 -24.19 -11.03 7.84
N GLY A 89 -24.42 -11.13 6.53
CA GLY A 89 -25.65 -10.60 5.96
C GLY A 89 -25.74 -10.68 4.45
N HIS A 90 -24.62 -10.52 3.73
CA HIS A 90 -24.61 -10.71 2.28
C HIS A 90 -24.99 -12.14 1.90
N SER A 91 -25.80 -12.31 0.85
CA SER A 91 -26.25 -13.64 0.39
C SER A 91 -25.35 -14.26 -0.67
N LYS A 92 -24.38 -13.48 -1.17
CA LYS A 92 -23.39 -13.91 -2.17
C LYS A 92 -22.02 -13.33 -1.83
N ILE A 93 -21.06 -13.57 -2.72
CA ILE A 93 -19.66 -13.14 -2.60
C ILE A 93 -19.59 -11.61 -2.39
N VAL A 94 -18.80 -11.20 -1.40
CA VAL A 94 -18.40 -9.80 -1.17
C VAL A 94 -17.20 -9.51 -2.06
N CYS A 95 -17.34 -8.56 -2.97
CA CYS A 95 -16.30 -8.23 -3.96
C CYS A 95 -15.32 -7.18 -3.44
N SER A 96 -15.78 -6.29 -2.59
CA SER A 96 -14.99 -5.16 -2.13
C SER A 96 -15.46 -4.70 -0.76
N ILE A 97 -14.50 -4.24 0.03
CA ILE A 97 -14.71 -3.62 1.33
C ILE A 97 -13.88 -2.34 1.40
N ASP A 98 -14.35 -1.38 2.17
CA ASP A 98 -13.59 -0.21 2.55
C ASP A 98 -13.92 0.19 3.99
N TYR A 99 -12.99 0.85 4.66
CA TYR A 99 -13.13 1.22 6.07
C TYR A 99 -12.91 2.72 6.26
N PHE A 100 -13.62 3.31 7.21
CA PHE A 100 -13.51 4.73 7.53
C PHE A 100 -13.69 4.96 9.02
N THR A 101 -12.75 5.70 9.62
CA THR A 101 -12.85 6.10 11.03
C THR A 101 -13.27 7.55 11.13
N LEU A 102 -14.30 7.83 11.92
CA LEU A 102 -14.89 9.15 12.11
C LEU A 102 -15.17 9.43 13.58
N ASN A 103 -14.49 10.44 14.14
CA ASN A 103 -14.73 10.91 15.52
C ASN A 103 -14.72 9.77 16.57
N GLY A 104 -13.87 8.77 16.38
CA GLY A 104 -13.81 7.57 17.23
C GLY A 104 -14.62 6.39 16.71
N CYS A 105 -15.76 6.62 16.05
CA CYS A 105 -16.56 5.54 15.48
C CYS A 105 -15.92 4.97 14.21
N GLN A 106 -15.93 3.64 14.10
CA GLN A 106 -15.38 2.94 12.95
C GLN A 106 -16.50 2.35 12.10
N TYR A 107 -16.49 2.68 10.81
CA TYR A 107 -17.45 2.19 9.84
C TYR A 107 -16.77 1.32 8.78
N LEU A 108 -17.48 0.28 8.37
CA LEU A 108 -17.09 -0.57 7.25
C LEU A 108 -18.19 -0.49 6.19
N CYS A 109 -17.83 -0.43 4.92
CA CYS A 109 -18.76 -0.65 3.83
C CYS A 109 -18.36 -1.88 3.02
N SER A 110 -19.35 -2.58 2.47
CA SER A 110 -19.15 -3.79 1.68
C SER A 110 -20.07 -3.80 0.46
N GLY A 111 -19.50 -4.17 -0.69
CA GLY A 111 -20.21 -4.37 -1.95
C GLY A 111 -20.23 -5.84 -2.33
N SER A 112 -21.36 -6.33 -2.84
CA SER A 112 -21.53 -7.75 -3.15
C SER A 112 -22.25 -8.00 -4.48
N THR A 113 -22.00 -9.19 -5.01
CA THR A 113 -22.75 -9.79 -6.13
C THR A 113 -24.23 -10.07 -5.81
N ASP A 114 -24.65 -9.95 -4.54
CA ASP A 114 -26.06 -9.96 -4.15
C ASP A 114 -26.81 -8.67 -4.51
N LYS A 115 -26.14 -7.75 -5.21
CA LYS A 115 -26.65 -6.45 -5.69
C LYS A 115 -26.85 -5.43 -4.57
N THR A 116 -26.21 -5.63 -3.42
CA THR A 116 -26.35 -4.72 -2.28
C THR A 116 -25.03 -4.10 -1.86
N VAL A 117 -25.14 -2.89 -1.32
CA VAL A 117 -24.10 -2.22 -0.55
C VAL A 117 -24.57 -2.20 0.90
N ARG A 118 -23.73 -2.64 1.82
CA ARG A 118 -24.03 -2.60 3.25
C ARG A 118 -23.05 -1.70 3.97
N VAL A 119 -23.54 -1.04 5.00
CA VAL A 119 -22.76 -0.21 5.91
C VAL A 119 -22.88 -0.78 7.31
N TRP A 120 -21.75 -0.97 7.96
CA TRP A 120 -21.64 -1.62 9.25
C TRP A 120 -21.00 -0.66 10.25
N ASP A 121 -21.56 -0.66 11.45
CA ASP A 121 -20.92 -0.12 12.63
C ASP A 121 -20.01 -1.21 13.22
N ILE A 122 -18.71 -0.93 13.31
CA ILE A 122 -17.76 -1.90 13.83
C ILE A 122 -17.87 -2.00 15.36
N GLU A 123 -18.09 -0.88 16.06
CA GLU A 123 -18.19 -0.87 17.52
C GLU A 123 -19.47 -1.55 18.01
N ALA A 124 -20.59 -1.30 17.32
CA ALA A 124 -21.86 -1.92 17.65
C ALA A 124 -22.05 -3.31 17.03
N ASN A 125 -21.11 -3.76 16.17
CA ASN A 125 -21.18 -4.97 15.36
C ASN A 125 -22.55 -5.17 14.67
N LYS A 126 -23.04 -4.11 14.02
CA LYS A 126 -24.40 -4.07 13.45
C LYS A 126 -24.41 -3.43 12.08
N GLN A 127 -25.29 -3.92 11.22
CA GLN A 127 -25.60 -3.24 9.97
C GLN A 127 -26.41 -1.97 10.27
N ILE A 128 -25.93 -0.83 9.76
CA ILE A 128 -26.61 0.46 9.88
C ILE A 128 -27.50 0.70 8.64
N GLN A 129 -26.98 0.40 7.45
CA GLN A 129 -27.66 0.69 6.19
C GLN A 129 -27.51 -0.38 5.13
N LEU A 130 -28.48 -0.38 4.21
CA LEU A 130 -28.55 -1.26 3.04
C LEU A 130 -29.02 -0.47 1.82
N PHE A 131 -28.18 -0.41 0.79
CA PHE A 131 -28.52 0.13 -0.52
C PHE A 131 -28.60 -0.98 -1.56
N LYS A 132 -29.43 -0.79 -2.59
CA LYS A 132 -29.66 -1.77 -3.64
C LYS A 132 -29.28 -1.19 -5.01
N HIS A 133 -28.54 -1.99 -5.76
CA HIS A 133 -28.29 -1.82 -7.18
C HIS A 133 -29.16 -2.79 -8.00
N SER A 134 -29.24 -2.56 -9.31
CA SER A 134 -29.98 -3.47 -10.20
C SER A 134 -29.14 -4.69 -10.60
N ASN A 135 -27.82 -4.61 -10.44
CA ASN A 135 -26.86 -5.68 -10.70
C ASN A 135 -25.75 -5.74 -9.62
N ALA A 136 -24.79 -6.66 -9.79
CA ALA A 136 -23.70 -6.90 -8.86
C ALA A 136 -22.86 -5.65 -8.56
N VAL A 137 -22.48 -5.45 -7.30
CA VAL A 137 -21.59 -4.36 -6.88
C VAL A 137 -20.16 -4.90 -6.80
N HIS A 138 -19.27 -4.35 -7.60
CA HIS A 138 -17.88 -4.82 -7.70
C HIS A 138 -16.94 -4.06 -6.77
N CYS A 139 -17.11 -2.75 -6.60
CA CYS A 139 -16.23 -1.95 -5.76
C CYS A 139 -17.02 -0.94 -4.91
N VAL A 140 -16.59 -0.73 -3.66
CA VAL A 140 -17.14 0.28 -2.75
C VAL A 140 -16.01 1.08 -2.10
N LYS A 141 -16.22 2.39 -1.94
CA LYS A 141 -15.25 3.31 -1.33
C LYS A 141 -15.94 4.42 -0.55
N PHE A 142 -15.35 4.86 0.55
CA PHE A 142 -15.77 6.08 1.23
C PHE A 142 -15.30 7.32 0.47
N SER A 143 -16.18 8.31 0.32
CA SER A 143 -15.82 9.59 -0.29
C SER A 143 -15.27 10.54 0.77
N SER A 144 -13.95 10.75 0.74
CA SER A 144 -13.27 11.76 1.56
C SER A 144 -13.68 13.19 1.17
N TYR A 145 -13.95 13.46 -0.10
CA TYR A 145 -14.31 14.81 -0.59
C TYR A 145 -15.60 15.36 0.01
N LEU A 146 -16.69 14.59 -0.09
CA LEU A 146 -18.00 15.04 0.39
C LEU A 146 -18.03 15.12 1.93
N TYR A 147 -17.17 14.35 2.59
CA TYR A 147 -16.94 14.47 4.01
C TYR A 147 -16.17 15.76 4.36
N HIS A 148 -15.02 16.03 3.76
CA HIS A 148 -14.20 17.19 4.13
C HIS A 148 -14.87 18.52 3.79
N ASN A 149 -15.54 18.63 2.64
CA ASN A 149 -16.11 19.90 2.17
C ASN A 149 -17.55 20.14 2.65
N TYR A 150 -18.37 19.08 2.79
CA TYR A 150 -19.78 19.23 3.13
C TYR A 150 -20.20 18.47 4.41
N ARG A 151 -19.25 17.84 5.11
CA ARG A 151 -19.49 17.01 6.31
C ARG A 151 -20.52 15.90 6.09
N ARG A 152 -20.58 15.38 4.85
CA ARG A 152 -21.48 14.28 4.48
C ARG A 152 -20.75 12.94 4.55
N ASN A 153 -21.43 11.97 5.15
CA ASN A 153 -20.93 10.61 5.25
C ASN A 153 -21.40 9.83 4.02
N VAL A 154 -20.54 9.77 3.01
CA VAL A 154 -20.91 9.24 1.69
C VAL A 154 -20.07 8.03 1.32
N ILE A 155 -20.75 6.99 0.86
CA ILE A 155 -20.14 5.80 0.25
C ILE A 155 -20.44 5.82 -1.24
N CYS A 156 -19.46 5.43 -2.03
CA CYS A 156 -19.56 5.31 -3.47
C CYS A 156 -19.49 3.84 -3.83
N SER A 157 -20.32 3.41 -4.76
CA SER A 157 -20.36 2.03 -5.24
C SER A 157 -20.34 1.98 -6.75
N ALA A 158 -19.50 1.11 -7.28
CA ALA A 158 -19.40 0.77 -8.68
C ALA A 158 -20.05 -0.59 -8.94
N SER A 159 -20.89 -0.64 -9.97
CA SER A 159 -21.77 -1.78 -10.22
C SER A 159 -21.78 -2.19 -11.68
N ALA A 160 -22.09 -3.47 -11.88
CA ALA A 160 -22.42 -4.08 -13.17
C ALA A 160 -23.70 -3.53 -13.80
N ASP A 161 -24.43 -2.64 -13.12
CA ASP A 161 -25.55 -1.90 -13.71
C ASP A 161 -25.12 -0.63 -14.44
N LYS A 162 -23.82 -0.46 -14.65
CA LYS A 162 -23.21 0.66 -15.38
C LYS A 162 -23.32 2.00 -14.65
N THR A 163 -23.56 1.96 -13.34
CA THR A 163 -23.66 3.15 -12.52
C THR A 163 -22.62 3.20 -11.41
N ILE A 164 -22.15 4.41 -11.13
CA ILE A 164 -21.47 4.76 -9.88
C ILE A 164 -22.45 5.57 -9.04
N CYS A 165 -22.87 5.04 -7.91
CA CYS A 165 -23.85 5.69 -7.03
C CYS A 165 -23.19 6.24 -5.77
N PHE A 166 -23.59 7.44 -5.37
CA PHE A 166 -23.15 8.10 -4.13
C PHE A 166 -24.27 8.04 -3.10
N TRP A 167 -24.03 7.38 -1.97
CA TRP A 167 -25.01 7.11 -0.93
C TRP A 167 -24.68 7.88 0.34
N ASP A 168 -25.56 8.77 0.76
CA ASP A 168 -25.53 9.39 2.08
C ASP A 168 -26.14 8.41 3.09
N PHE A 169 -25.29 7.72 3.85
CA PHE A 169 -25.74 6.68 4.76
C PHE A 169 -26.30 7.20 6.09
N LYS A 170 -26.09 8.48 6.39
CA LYS A 170 -26.75 9.13 7.53
C LYS A 170 -28.21 9.44 7.23
N HIS A 171 -28.49 9.95 6.03
CA HIS A 171 -29.84 10.36 5.63
C HIS A 171 -30.55 9.35 4.73
N ASN A 172 -29.95 8.18 4.50
CA ASN A 172 -30.48 7.10 3.67
C ASN A 172 -30.97 7.56 2.28
N ARG A 173 -30.12 8.29 1.55
CA ARG A 173 -30.48 8.82 0.24
C ARG A 173 -29.34 8.69 -0.76
N GLN A 174 -29.71 8.51 -2.02
CA GLN A 174 -28.80 8.66 -3.14
C GLN A 174 -28.57 10.15 -3.41
N LEU A 175 -27.31 10.60 -3.40
CA LEU A 175 -26.94 11.99 -3.65
C LEU A 175 -26.67 12.25 -5.13
N ARG A 176 -25.91 11.36 -5.76
CA ARG A 176 -25.41 11.50 -7.13
C ARG A 176 -25.35 10.13 -7.80
N ARG A 177 -25.38 10.15 -9.12
CA ARG A 177 -25.21 8.98 -9.98
C ARG A 177 -24.35 9.37 -11.17
N PHE A 178 -23.31 8.61 -11.45
CA PHE A 178 -22.57 8.68 -12.70
C PHE A 178 -22.92 7.46 -13.53
N ASP A 179 -23.20 7.68 -14.82
CA ASP A 179 -23.61 6.64 -15.75
C ASP A 179 -22.47 6.39 -16.75
N GLU A 180 -22.08 5.12 -16.91
CA GLU A 180 -21.06 4.65 -17.85
C GLU A 180 -21.68 3.75 -18.93
N PRO A 181 -21.02 3.57 -20.09
CA PRO A 181 -21.58 2.74 -21.17
C PRO A 181 -21.62 1.25 -20.83
N ASP A 182 -20.79 0.79 -19.90
CA ASP A 182 -20.64 -0.62 -19.56
C ASP A 182 -20.35 -0.85 -18.07
N HIS A 183 -20.18 -2.12 -17.68
CA HIS A 183 -20.00 -2.56 -16.30
C HIS A 183 -18.75 -1.91 -15.68
N ILE A 184 -18.84 -1.54 -14.40
CA ILE A 184 -17.73 -0.89 -13.68
C ILE A 184 -17.21 -1.87 -12.63
N TYR A 185 -15.91 -2.12 -12.64
CA TYR A 185 -15.26 -3.10 -11.77
C TYR A 185 -14.51 -2.46 -10.61
N GLY A 186 -13.85 -1.33 -10.85
CA GLY A 186 -13.01 -0.65 -9.86
C GLY A 186 -13.29 0.84 -9.79
N ILE A 187 -13.24 1.39 -8.57
CA ILE A 187 -13.23 2.84 -8.31
C ILE A 187 -12.18 3.17 -7.26
N GLU A 188 -11.54 4.33 -7.38
CA GLU A 188 -10.60 4.84 -6.38
C GLU A 188 -10.68 6.37 -6.32
N PHE A 189 -10.56 6.93 -5.11
CA PHE A 189 -10.53 8.38 -4.90
C PHE A 189 -9.10 8.91 -4.93
N SER A 190 -8.93 10.13 -5.42
CA SER A 190 -7.63 10.79 -5.43
C SER A 190 -7.12 11.03 -3.99
N PRO A 191 -5.88 10.66 -3.65
CA PRO A 191 -5.30 11.01 -2.34
C PRO A 191 -5.01 12.51 -2.21
N PHE A 192 -5.14 13.25 -3.31
CA PHE A 192 -4.93 14.69 -3.41
C PHE A 192 -6.25 15.44 -3.58
N ASN A 193 -6.18 16.76 -3.40
CA ASN A 193 -7.32 17.68 -3.48
C ASN A 193 -8.54 17.20 -2.66
N ASN A 194 -8.27 16.66 -1.47
CA ASN A 194 -9.26 16.09 -0.55
C ASN A 194 -10.16 15.00 -1.17
N GLY A 195 -9.70 14.22 -2.16
CA GLY A 195 -10.54 13.19 -2.78
C GLY A 195 -11.51 13.70 -3.84
N ARG A 196 -11.31 14.92 -4.36
CA ARG A 196 -12.21 15.51 -5.35
C ARG A 196 -12.36 14.67 -6.62
N TYR A 197 -11.32 13.96 -7.01
CA TYR A 197 -11.34 13.20 -8.26
C TYR A 197 -11.57 11.73 -7.99
N LEU A 198 -12.40 11.11 -8.84
CA LEU A 198 -12.71 9.69 -8.80
C LEU A 198 -12.25 9.08 -10.11
N CYS A 199 -11.46 8.00 -10.06
CA CYS A 199 -11.18 7.20 -11.23
C CYS A 199 -12.04 5.92 -11.22
N SER A 200 -12.45 5.47 -12.40
CA SER A 200 -13.21 4.25 -12.59
C SER A 200 -12.61 3.39 -13.70
N GLY A 201 -12.63 2.07 -13.50
CA GLY A 201 -12.25 1.06 -14.50
C GLY A 201 -13.47 0.26 -14.98
N SER A 202 -13.62 0.12 -16.29
CA SER A 202 -14.82 -0.44 -16.91
C SER A 202 -14.55 -1.62 -17.87
N GLU A 203 -15.61 -2.39 -18.13
CA GLU A 203 -15.69 -3.43 -19.16
C GLU A 203 -15.44 -2.89 -20.57
N ASP A 204 -15.75 -1.62 -20.80
CA ASP A 204 -15.53 -0.97 -22.09
C ASP A 204 -14.06 -0.70 -22.43
N LYS A 205 -13.14 -1.19 -21.59
CA LYS A 205 -11.68 -1.14 -21.74
C LYS A 205 -11.11 0.27 -21.52
N THR A 206 -11.89 1.17 -20.93
CA THR A 206 -11.47 2.53 -20.63
C THR A 206 -11.37 2.78 -19.13
N ILE A 207 -10.62 3.81 -18.80
CA ILE A 207 -10.60 4.41 -17.47
C ILE A 207 -11.19 5.80 -17.61
N ARG A 208 -12.05 6.21 -16.67
CA ARG A 208 -12.61 7.55 -16.65
C ARG A 208 -12.18 8.28 -15.40
N LEU A 209 -11.83 9.56 -15.55
CA LEU A 209 -11.60 10.47 -14.44
C LEU A 209 -12.78 11.41 -14.32
N TRP A 210 -13.39 11.45 -13.15
CA TRP A 210 -14.55 12.26 -12.83
C TRP A 210 -14.17 13.35 -11.85
N ASP A 211 -14.73 14.54 -12.03
CA ASP A 211 -14.79 15.54 -10.99
C ASP A 211 -16.03 15.31 -10.13
N VAL A 212 -15.83 14.93 -8.87
CA VAL A 212 -16.93 14.67 -7.94
C VAL A 212 -17.74 15.93 -7.68
N GLU A 213 -17.15 17.13 -7.77
CA GLU A 213 -17.83 18.40 -7.51
C GLU A 213 -18.80 18.75 -8.63
N THR A 214 -18.33 18.76 -9.88
CA THR A 214 -19.13 19.14 -11.06
C THR A 214 -19.96 17.98 -11.60
N SER A 215 -19.64 16.74 -11.23
CA SER A 215 -20.24 15.51 -11.79
C SER A 215 -19.94 15.32 -13.28
N GLU A 216 -18.84 15.88 -13.76
CA GLU A 216 -18.42 15.81 -15.16
C GLU A 216 -17.23 14.86 -15.35
N ILE A 217 -17.15 14.27 -16.54
CA ILE A 217 -15.99 13.50 -16.97
C ILE A 217 -14.91 14.49 -17.40
N LEU A 218 -13.76 14.43 -16.75
CA LEU A 218 -12.58 15.22 -17.12
C LEU A 218 -11.80 14.55 -18.24
N HIS A 219 -11.48 13.26 -18.07
CA HIS A 219 -10.65 12.51 -19.01
C HIS A 219 -11.16 11.08 -19.21
N VAL A 220 -10.91 10.54 -20.40
CA VAL A 220 -11.15 9.14 -20.75
C VAL A 220 -9.86 8.56 -21.32
N PHE A 221 -9.27 7.62 -20.61
CA PHE A 221 -8.04 6.95 -21.00
C PHE A 221 -8.36 5.69 -21.79
N LYS A 222 -7.82 5.60 -23.01
CA LYS A 222 -8.00 4.47 -23.92
C LYS A 222 -6.64 3.84 -24.21
N GLY A 223 -6.57 2.51 -24.17
CA GLY A 223 -5.37 1.77 -24.56
C GLY A 223 -5.35 0.31 -24.09
N HIS A 224 -6.09 -0.02 -23.03
CA HIS A 224 -6.32 -1.42 -22.67
C HIS A 224 -7.09 -2.17 -23.75
N LYS A 225 -6.80 -3.47 -23.88
CA LYS A 225 -7.44 -4.34 -24.89
C LYS A 225 -8.61 -5.14 -24.34
N HIS A 226 -8.76 -5.19 -23.02
CA HIS A 226 -9.81 -5.88 -22.30
C HIS A 226 -10.27 -5.05 -21.09
N VAL A 227 -11.29 -5.55 -20.39
CA VAL A 227 -11.83 -5.06 -19.11
C VAL A 227 -10.73 -4.51 -18.21
N VAL A 228 -10.96 -3.32 -17.64
CA VAL A 228 -10.11 -2.74 -16.59
C VAL A 228 -10.74 -3.08 -15.25
N GLU A 229 -10.10 -3.95 -14.47
CA GLU A 229 -10.67 -4.47 -13.23
C GLU A 229 -10.29 -3.63 -12.01
N SER A 230 -9.07 -3.09 -11.98
CA SER A 230 -8.58 -2.29 -10.86
C SER A 230 -7.88 -1.03 -11.35
N VAL A 231 -8.02 0.03 -10.56
CA VAL A 231 -7.45 1.36 -10.79
C VAL A 231 -6.92 1.90 -9.47
N ALA A 232 -5.80 2.60 -9.50
CA ALA A 232 -5.27 3.28 -8.32
C ALA A 232 -4.58 4.60 -8.70
N PHE A 233 -4.60 5.57 -7.77
CA PHE A 233 -3.85 6.81 -7.91
C PHE A 233 -2.47 6.70 -7.27
N LEU A 234 -1.48 7.37 -7.87
CA LEU A 234 -0.19 7.54 -7.23
C LEU A 234 -0.37 8.39 -5.95
N PRO A 235 0.07 7.90 -4.78
CA PRO A 235 0.11 8.72 -3.58
C PRO A 235 1.11 9.87 -3.81
N LEU A 236 0.67 11.11 -3.59
CA LEU A 236 1.53 12.28 -3.73
C LEU A 236 2.76 12.16 -2.83
N GLN A 237 3.93 12.49 -3.37
CA GLN A 237 5.13 12.76 -2.56
C GLN A 237 4.91 14.08 -1.83
N SER A 238 4.79 14.06 -0.51
CA SER A 238 4.96 15.27 0.31
C SER A 238 6.44 15.63 0.30
N ASN A 239 6.92 16.23 -0.79
CA ASN A 239 8.23 16.85 -0.82
C ASN A 239 8.03 18.37 -0.94
N ASN A 240 8.39 19.04 0.16
CA ASN A 240 8.77 20.45 0.29
C ASN A 240 7.64 21.50 0.30
N ASN A 241 7.31 21.95 1.52
CA ASN A 241 7.48 23.31 2.04
C ASN A 241 7.19 24.57 1.18
N ASP A 242 6.49 24.50 0.06
CA ASP A 242 5.99 25.71 -0.60
C ASP A 242 4.46 25.74 -0.58
N ASN A 243 3.92 26.32 0.50
CA ASN A 243 2.54 26.76 0.63
C ASN A 243 2.24 27.96 -0.29
N THR A 244 2.58 27.88 -1.57
CA THR A 244 2.21 28.89 -2.55
C THR A 244 1.66 28.20 -3.79
N ASN A 245 0.35 28.31 -3.95
CA ASN A 245 -0.47 27.85 -5.08
C ASN A 245 -1.01 26.42 -4.96
N LYS A 246 -1.89 26.21 -3.98
CA LYS A 246 -3.03 25.28 -4.09
C LYS A 246 -3.98 25.77 -5.20
N SER A 247 -3.50 25.72 -6.44
CA SER A 247 -4.34 25.91 -7.62
C SER A 247 -5.16 24.64 -7.79
N ASN A 248 -6.48 24.76 -7.90
CA ASN A 248 -7.44 23.66 -8.09
C ASN A 248 -7.30 22.94 -9.46
N ASN A 249 -6.17 23.11 -10.14
CA ASN A 249 -5.93 22.52 -11.44
C ASN A 249 -5.18 21.20 -11.27
N ILE A 250 -5.73 20.14 -11.89
CA ILE A 250 -4.98 18.93 -12.23
C ILE A 250 -3.91 19.36 -13.23
N GLY A 251 -2.72 19.69 -12.75
CA GLY A 251 -1.65 20.24 -13.59
C GLY A 251 -0.45 20.70 -12.77
N GLY A 252 0.71 20.08 -12.96
CA GLY A 252 2.01 20.54 -12.48
C GLY A 252 2.80 19.56 -11.60
N ASN A 253 2.21 18.45 -11.12
CA ASN A 253 2.86 17.56 -10.13
C ASN A 253 3.09 16.11 -10.61
N GLY A 254 2.89 15.80 -11.90
CA GLY A 254 3.14 14.45 -12.42
C GLY A 254 2.17 13.40 -11.86
N TYR A 255 0.89 13.75 -11.76
CA TYR A 255 -0.13 12.83 -11.26
C TYR A 255 -0.31 11.66 -12.23
N THR A 256 -0.22 10.44 -11.70
CA THR A 256 -0.44 9.22 -12.49
C THR A 256 -1.52 8.34 -11.90
N ILE A 257 -2.17 7.60 -12.79
CA ILE A 257 -3.10 6.50 -12.47
C ILE A 257 -2.41 5.21 -12.91
N CYS A 258 -2.50 4.15 -12.11
CA CYS A 258 -2.19 2.80 -12.58
C CYS A 258 -3.48 2.00 -12.73
N SER A 259 -3.47 1.03 -13.63
CA SER A 259 -4.61 0.17 -13.88
C SER A 259 -4.18 -1.25 -14.20
N GLY A 260 -4.96 -2.21 -13.70
CA GLY A 260 -4.84 -3.64 -14.00
C GLY A 260 -5.99 -4.10 -14.89
N SER A 261 -5.67 -4.88 -15.93
CA SER A 261 -6.64 -5.34 -16.91
C SER A 261 -6.55 -6.84 -17.17
N TRP A 262 -7.65 -7.39 -17.69
CA TRP A 262 -7.73 -8.75 -18.23
C TRP A 262 -6.91 -8.92 -19.51
N ASP A 263 -6.37 -7.84 -20.09
CA ASP A 263 -5.36 -7.93 -21.15
C ASP A 263 -3.96 -8.35 -20.65
N LYS A 264 -3.86 -8.67 -19.34
CA LYS A 264 -2.66 -9.17 -18.66
C LYS A 264 -1.56 -8.10 -18.51
N THR A 265 -1.92 -6.83 -18.70
CA THR A 265 -1.00 -5.71 -18.57
C THR A 265 -1.40 -4.75 -17.45
N ILE A 266 -0.39 -4.15 -16.84
CA ILE A 266 -0.55 -2.99 -15.97
C ILE A 266 -0.14 -1.77 -16.76
N CYS A 267 -0.96 -0.73 -16.75
CA CYS A 267 -0.67 0.52 -17.46
C CYS A 267 -0.55 1.67 -16.47
N ILE A 268 0.43 2.53 -16.69
CA ILE A 268 0.51 3.84 -16.02
C ILE A 268 0.05 4.91 -17.01
N TRP A 269 -0.80 5.80 -16.52
CA TRP A 269 -1.40 6.89 -17.28
C TRP A 269 -1.01 8.20 -16.65
N ASP A 270 -0.58 9.13 -17.49
CA ASP A 270 -0.39 10.52 -17.09
C ASP A 270 -1.73 11.24 -17.17
N ILE A 271 -2.16 11.85 -16.07
CA ILE A 271 -3.48 12.47 -16.01
C ILE A 271 -3.55 13.71 -16.91
N GLU A 272 -2.51 14.53 -16.93
CA GLU A 272 -2.49 15.84 -17.60
C GLU A 272 -2.49 15.70 -19.13
N THR A 273 -1.65 14.80 -19.63
CA THR A 273 -1.50 14.55 -21.07
C THR A 273 -2.47 13.49 -21.58
N THR A 274 -3.17 12.79 -20.69
CA THR A 274 -4.06 11.65 -20.99
C THR A 274 -3.37 10.49 -21.74
N LYS A 275 -2.03 10.44 -21.67
CA LYS A 275 -1.23 9.46 -22.39
C LYS A 275 -0.88 8.27 -21.51
N GLN A 276 -0.78 7.11 -22.17
CA GLN A 276 -0.20 5.92 -21.59
C GLN A 276 1.32 6.07 -21.51
N LEU A 277 1.90 6.02 -20.31
CA LEU A 277 3.33 6.21 -20.07
C LEU A 277 4.11 4.90 -20.14
N THR A 278 3.66 3.89 -19.40
CA THR A 278 4.42 2.64 -19.20
C THR A 278 3.47 1.46 -19.16
N ILE A 279 3.91 0.35 -19.74
CA ILE A 279 3.17 -0.92 -19.79
C ILE A 279 4.03 -1.99 -19.15
N PHE A 280 3.55 -2.58 -18.06
CA PHE A 280 4.18 -3.74 -17.45
C PHE A 280 3.55 -5.00 -18.01
N LYS A 281 4.41 -5.87 -18.56
CA LYS A 281 4.04 -7.19 -19.07
C LYS A 281 4.81 -8.23 -18.29
N GLY A 282 4.11 -9.31 -17.93
CA GLY A 282 4.74 -10.45 -17.29
C GLY A 282 3.73 -11.41 -16.67
N HIS A 283 2.57 -10.92 -16.21
CA HIS A 283 1.47 -11.77 -15.80
C HIS A 283 1.00 -12.66 -16.96
N THR A 284 0.72 -13.93 -16.66
CA THR A 284 0.29 -14.89 -17.69
C THR A 284 -1.23 -14.97 -17.82
N ASP A 285 -1.96 -14.36 -16.90
CA ASP A 285 -3.42 -14.32 -16.85
C ASP A 285 -3.93 -12.95 -16.34
N TRP A 286 -5.25 -12.79 -16.22
CA TRP A 286 -5.92 -11.54 -15.88
C TRP A 286 -5.38 -10.93 -14.58
N ILE A 287 -5.23 -9.61 -14.57
CA ILE A 287 -4.87 -8.86 -13.36
C ILE A 287 -6.15 -8.47 -12.66
N ARG A 288 -6.26 -8.88 -11.39
CA ARG A 288 -7.43 -8.63 -10.54
C ARG A 288 -7.32 -7.32 -9.78
N ASP A 289 -6.12 -7.02 -9.30
CA ASP A 289 -5.90 -5.85 -8.45
C ASP A 289 -4.52 -5.25 -8.64
N VAL A 290 -4.42 -3.92 -8.48
CA VAL A 290 -3.19 -3.14 -8.56
C VAL A 290 -3.18 -2.06 -7.47
N LYS A 291 -2.02 -1.89 -6.82
CA LYS A 291 -1.81 -0.84 -5.81
C LYS A 291 -0.46 -0.18 -6.00
N TYR A 292 -0.42 1.14 -5.79
CA TYR A 292 0.83 1.85 -5.60
C TYR A 292 1.39 1.61 -4.20
N GLY A 293 2.71 1.51 -4.09
CA GLY A 293 3.38 1.60 -2.80
C GLY A 293 3.29 3.02 -2.24
N SER A 294 2.99 3.13 -0.94
CA SER A 294 2.95 4.41 -0.24
C SER A 294 4.29 4.75 0.43
N ASN A 295 4.53 6.04 0.64
CA ASN A 295 5.75 6.62 1.24
C ASN A 295 5.50 7.14 2.66
N GLU A 296 4.55 6.57 3.43
CA GLU A 296 4.29 7.06 4.79
C GLU A 296 5.53 6.99 5.69
N LEU A 297 6.53 6.19 5.30
CA LEU A 297 7.89 6.27 5.81
C LEU A 297 8.67 7.26 4.94
N GLY A 298 9.22 8.34 5.53
CA GLY A 298 10.16 9.27 4.88
C GLY A 298 11.45 8.65 4.31
N ASN A 299 11.52 7.32 4.21
CA ASN A 299 12.48 6.61 3.38
C ASN A 299 11.94 6.55 1.94
N SER A 300 12.62 7.25 1.05
CA SER A 300 12.30 7.51 -0.37
C SER A 300 12.14 6.30 -1.31
N GLY A 301 11.83 5.09 -0.79
CA GLY A 301 11.86 3.83 -1.53
C GLY A 301 10.50 3.27 -1.94
N GLY A 302 9.42 3.52 -1.19
CA GLY A 302 8.10 2.88 -1.41
C GLY A 302 7.33 3.43 -2.60
N SER A 303 7.46 4.72 -2.89
CA SER A 303 6.65 5.48 -3.86
C SER A 303 6.87 5.12 -5.32
N ASN A 304 7.88 4.30 -5.61
CA ASN A 304 8.20 3.92 -6.98
C ASN A 304 7.86 2.46 -7.25
N THR A 305 6.97 1.87 -6.46
CA THR A 305 6.60 0.47 -6.62
C THR A 305 5.11 0.29 -6.91
N ILE A 306 4.80 -0.75 -7.69
CA ILE A 306 3.43 -1.23 -7.91
C ILE A 306 3.37 -2.67 -7.44
N LEU A 307 2.31 -3.02 -6.71
CA LEU A 307 1.97 -4.39 -6.37
C LEU A 307 0.76 -4.80 -7.20
N SER A 308 0.78 -6.00 -7.77
CA SER A 308 -0.35 -6.54 -8.54
C SER A 308 -0.68 -7.96 -8.12
N GLY A 309 -1.97 -8.30 -8.18
CA GLY A 309 -2.50 -9.66 -8.01
C GLY A 309 -3.18 -10.15 -9.29
N SER A 310 -3.01 -11.45 -9.59
CA SER A 310 -3.49 -12.03 -10.85
C SER A 310 -4.10 -13.42 -10.69
N ASN A 311 -4.88 -13.80 -11.70
CA ASN A 311 -5.35 -15.16 -11.93
C ASN A 311 -4.21 -16.17 -12.19
N ASP A 312 -2.98 -15.70 -12.45
CA ASP A 312 -1.81 -16.59 -12.60
C ASP A 312 -1.26 -17.13 -11.26
N PHE A 313 -2.02 -16.93 -10.17
CA PHE A 313 -1.68 -17.33 -8.81
C PHE A 313 -0.42 -16.66 -8.25
N SER A 314 -0.01 -15.53 -8.83
CA SER A 314 1.12 -14.74 -8.35
C SER A 314 0.69 -13.34 -7.94
N ALA A 315 1.35 -12.83 -6.90
CA ALA A 315 1.46 -11.40 -6.69
C ALA A 315 2.84 -10.94 -7.20
N ARG A 316 2.92 -9.75 -7.78
CA ARG A 316 4.17 -9.24 -8.36
C ARG A 316 4.44 -7.81 -7.93
N LEU A 317 5.69 -7.54 -7.60
CA LEU A 317 6.20 -6.23 -7.27
C LEU A 317 6.98 -5.67 -8.48
N TRP A 318 6.66 -4.45 -8.86
CA TRP A 318 7.21 -3.77 -10.03
C TRP A 318 7.87 -2.47 -9.61
N ASP A 319 8.97 -2.12 -10.28
CA ASP A 319 9.64 -0.82 -10.13
C ASP A 319 9.16 0.09 -11.26
N ILE A 320 8.60 1.24 -10.90
CA ILE A 320 8.01 2.21 -11.82
C ILE A 320 9.07 2.87 -12.71
N ARG A 321 10.26 3.14 -12.15
CA ARG A 321 11.31 3.92 -12.83
C ARG A 321 12.00 3.10 -13.92
N SER A 322 12.29 1.85 -13.61
CA SER A 322 12.94 0.92 -14.53
C SER A 322 11.94 0.24 -15.46
N GLY A 323 10.64 0.23 -15.10
CA GLY A 323 9.63 -0.54 -15.82
C GLY A 323 9.77 -2.05 -15.63
N GLN A 324 10.61 -2.49 -14.68
CA GLN A 324 10.97 -3.90 -14.49
C GLN A 324 10.26 -4.52 -13.30
N GLN A 325 10.08 -5.83 -13.39
CA GLN A 325 9.57 -6.62 -12.28
C GLN A 325 10.69 -6.82 -11.24
N ILE A 326 10.45 -6.42 -9.99
CA ILE A 326 11.37 -6.60 -8.86
C ILE A 326 11.27 -8.03 -8.33
N GLN A 327 10.05 -8.48 -8.04
CA GLN A 327 9.81 -9.72 -7.32
C GLN A 327 8.51 -10.41 -7.76
N ILE A 328 8.52 -11.74 -7.73
CA ILE A 328 7.33 -12.58 -7.86
C ILE A 328 7.10 -13.31 -6.55
N PHE A 329 5.94 -13.12 -5.96
CA PHE A 329 5.47 -13.89 -4.82
C PHE A 329 4.65 -15.08 -5.34
N LYS A 330 5.25 -16.27 -5.25
CA LYS A 330 4.60 -17.55 -5.59
C LYS A 330 4.25 -18.29 -4.30
N GLY A 331 3.18 -19.07 -4.33
CA GLY A 331 2.73 -19.87 -3.19
C GLY A 331 1.20 -19.94 -3.07
N HIS A 332 0.48 -18.98 -3.66
CA HIS A 332 -0.97 -19.08 -3.77
C HIS A 332 -1.35 -20.30 -4.64
N THR A 333 -2.34 -21.05 -4.19
CA THR A 333 -2.91 -22.20 -4.90
C THR A 333 -4.11 -21.82 -5.77
N HIS A 334 -4.50 -20.55 -5.72
CA HIS A 334 -5.66 -20.01 -6.43
C HIS A 334 -5.48 -18.52 -6.77
N TYR A 335 -6.47 -17.94 -7.45
CA TYR A 335 -6.45 -16.55 -7.92
C TYR A 335 -6.12 -15.56 -6.79
N VAL A 336 -5.23 -14.61 -7.07
CA VAL A 336 -4.94 -13.49 -6.17
C VAL A 336 -5.87 -12.34 -6.52
N THR A 337 -6.96 -12.20 -5.76
CA THR A 337 -8.04 -11.27 -6.06
C THR A 337 -7.85 -9.86 -5.48
N ALA A 338 -7.01 -9.72 -4.46
CA ALA A 338 -6.73 -8.43 -3.82
C ALA A 338 -5.27 -8.39 -3.36
N VAL A 339 -4.68 -7.21 -3.44
CA VAL A 339 -3.34 -6.92 -2.90
C VAL A 339 -3.38 -5.60 -2.16
N GLU A 340 -2.64 -5.48 -1.06
CA GLU A 340 -2.62 -4.26 -0.25
C GLU A 340 -1.25 -4.09 0.38
N TYR A 341 -0.81 -2.84 0.53
CA TYR A 341 0.40 -2.53 1.29
C TYR A 341 0.06 -2.45 2.78
N SER A 342 0.94 -3.03 3.58
CA SER A 342 0.88 -2.91 5.04
C SER A 342 1.09 -1.44 5.46
N SER A 343 0.19 -0.92 6.29
CA SER A 343 0.26 0.42 6.88
C SER A 343 1.06 0.49 8.19
N PHE A 344 1.81 -0.56 8.56
CA PHE A 344 2.50 -0.61 9.85
C PHE A 344 3.60 0.48 9.94
N ILE A 345 3.26 1.56 10.65
CA ILE A 345 4.17 2.61 11.11
C ILE A 345 4.99 2.03 12.26
N VAL A 346 6.29 1.79 12.05
CA VAL A 346 7.21 1.62 13.18
C VAL A 346 7.52 3.02 13.70
N ASN A 347 6.75 3.49 14.68
CA ASN A 347 7.07 4.73 15.39
C ASN A 347 8.42 4.52 16.09
N ASN A 348 9.48 5.19 15.61
CA ASN A 348 10.67 5.39 16.41
C ASN A 348 10.23 6.18 17.66
N ILE A 349 10.19 5.51 18.80
CA ILE A 349 9.95 6.15 20.09
C ILE A 349 11.11 7.13 20.30
N GLU A 350 10.85 8.42 20.12
CA GLU A 350 11.71 9.48 20.65
C GLU A 350 11.67 9.36 22.17
N VAL A 351 12.62 8.63 22.75
CA VAL A 351 12.89 8.70 24.18
C VAL A 351 13.52 10.06 24.42
N GLY A 352 12.69 11.00 24.86
CA GLY A 352 13.14 12.30 25.33
C GLY A 352 14.24 12.14 26.37
N SER A 353 15.45 12.54 26.01
CA SER A 353 16.52 12.82 26.95
C SER A 353 16.19 14.11 27.70
N GLY A 354 15.36 14.00 28.73
CA GLY A 354 15.14 15.04 29.73
C GLY A 354 15.94 14.71 30.97
N ASN A 355 17.26 14.94 30.92
CA ASN A 355 18.06 15.11 32.13
C ASN A 355 17.68 16.45 32.77
N SER A 356 17.18 16.42 34.00
CA SER A 356 17.37 17.54 34.93
C SER A 356 17.62 16.97 36.32
N ASN A 357 18.84 17.21 36.78
CA ASN A 357 19.31 17.06 38.16
C ASN A 357 18.41 17.78 39.16
#